data_AF-A0A369RLM7-F1
#
_entry.id   AF-A0A369RLM7-F1
#
_cell.length_a   1.000
_cell.length_b   1.000
_cell.length_c   1.000
_cell.angle_alpha   90.00
_cell.angle_beta   90.00
_cell.angle_gamma   90.00
#
_symmetry.space_group_name_H-M   'P 1'
#
loop_
_entity.id
_entity.type
_entity.pdbx_description
1 polymer ?
#
loop_
_entity_poly.entity_id
_entity_poly.type
_entity_poly.pdbx_seq_one_letter_code
_entity_poly.pdbx_strand_id
1 'polypeptide(L)'
;MYHRHVKYSRDTFYRFKELYETGGEKALNKSKPLLANRVPKDTEEAVVKIAVEFPAYGQERAANELKKKGILISASGNMAKKRP
;
A
#
# COMPACT_ATOMS: atom_id res chain seq x y z
N MET A 1 -28.38 -9.41 24.73
CA MET A 1 -29.19 -9.33 23.49
C MET A 1 -28.59 -8.31 22.52
N TYR A 2 -27.48 -8.60 21.82
CA TYR A 2 -26.95 -7.70 20.76
C TYR A 2 -26.03 -8.43 19.76
N HIS A 3 -26.43 -9.55 19.16
CA HIS A 3 -25.68 -10.11 18.00
C HIS A 3 -26.60 -10.90 17.07
N ARG A 4 -27.47 -10.23 16.30
CA ARG A 4 -28.18 -10.88 15.19
C ARG A 4 -27.93 -10.29 13.81
N HIS A 5 -27.45 -9.06 13.65
CA HIS A 5 -27.16 -8.49 12.31
C HIS A 5 -25.95 -7.54 12.32
N VAL A 6 -24.74 -8.05 12.57
CA VAL A 6 -23.50 -7.31 12.26
C VAL A 6 -22.51 -8.30 11.64
N LYS A 7 -21.95 -7.99 10.47
CA LYS A 7 -21.03 -8.88 9.73
C LYS A 7 -19.60 -8.97 10.33
N TYR A 8 -19.45 -8.78 11.64
CA TYR A 8 -18.15 -8.78 12.32
C TYR A 8 -18.23 -9.59 13.63
N SER A 9 -17.10 -10.15 14.07
CA SER A 9 -17.02 -10.85 15.35
C SER A 9 -17.26 -9.91 16.53
N ARG A 10 -17.70 -10.47 17.66
CA ARG A 10 -17.87 -9.73 18.92
C ARG A 10 -16.60 -8.97 19.31
N ASP A 11 -15.44 -9.61 19.21
CA ASP A 11 -14.14 -9.00 19.54
C ASP A 11 -13.82 -7.79 18.66
N THR A 12 -14.15 -7.88 17.36
CA THR A 12 -13.97 -6.77 16.41
C THR A 12 -14.84 -5.58 16.81
N PHE A 13 -16.08 -5.83 17.23
CA PHE A 13 -16.99 -4.79 17.70
C PHE A 13 -16.45 -4.07 18.94
N TYR A 14 -16.06 -4.81 19.98
CA TYR A 14 -15.56 -4.19 21.22
C TYR A 14 -14.23 -3.46 21.01
N ARG A 15 -13.34 -4.00 20.17
CA ARG A 15 -12.08 -3.32 19.84
C ARG A 15 -12.30 -1.99 19.14
N PHE A 16 -13.26 -1.89 18.21
CA PHE A 16 -13.59 -0.61 17.59
C PHE A 16 -14.32 0.34 18.54
N LYS A 17 -15.17 -0.19 19.41
CA LYS A 17 -15.84 0.59 20.46
C LYS A 17 -14.83 1.24 21.39
N GLU A 18 -13.86 0.48 21.92
CA GLU A 18 -12.81 1.00 22.80
C GLU A 18 -11.94 2.06 22.11
N LEU A 19 -11.57 1.85 20.85
CA LEU A 19 -10.81 2.84 20.06
C LEU A 19 -11.60 4.15 19.89
N TYR A 20 -12.91 4.06 19.65
CA TYR A 20 -13.77 5.23 19.53
C TYR A 20 -13.96 5.95 20.87
N GLU A 21 -14.17 5.22 21.96
CA GLU A 21 -14.33 5.81 23.29
C GLU A 21 -13.05 6.51 23.77
N THR A 22 -11.87 6.01 23.40
CA THR A 22 -10.58 6.56 23.83
C THR A 22 -10.04 7.68 22.94
N GLY A 23 -10.33 7.69 21.63
CA GLY A 23 -9.76 8.67 20.71
C GLY A 23 -10.69 9.15 19.59
N GLY A 24 -11.99 8.91 19.73
CA GLY A 24 -13.03 9.32 18.79
C GLY A 24 -12.82 8.76 17.38
N GLU A 25 -13.34 9.47 16.38
CA GLU A 25 -13.23 9.08 14.97
C GLU A 25 -11.77 8.99 14.49
N LYS A 26 -10.88 9.82 15.04
CA LYS A 26 -9.47 9.85 14.65
C LYS A 26 -8.75 8.53 15.00
N ALA A 27 -9.12 7.89 16.09
CA ALA A 27 -8.53 6.61 16.52
C ALA A 27 -9.00 5.40 15.70
N LEU A 28 -10.15 5.52 15.02
CA LEU A 28 -10.61 4.49 14.06
C LEU A 28 -9.78 4.50 12.77
N ASN A 29 -9.04 5.58 12.50
CA ASN A 29 -8.25 5.72 11.29
C ASN A 29 -6.80 5.23 11.52
N LYS A 30 -6.50 4.01 11.06
CA LYS A 30 -5.12 3.48 11.05
C LYS A 30 -4.34 4.07 9.87
N SER A 31 -3.93 5.33 10.00
CA SER A 31 -3.30 6.10 8.92
C SER A 31 -1.77 5.91 8.81
N LYS A 32 -1.16 5.01 9.60
CA LYS A 32 0.30 4.82 9.53
C LYS A 32 0.68 4.05 8.26
N PRO A 33 1.42 4.66 7.31
CA PRO A 33 1.90 3.93 6.14
C PRO A 33 2.89 2.86 6.57
N LEU A 34 2.90 1.74 5.86
CA LEU A 34 3.88 0.67 6.08
C LEU A 34 5.23 1.13 5.51
N LEU A 35 6.22 1.39 6.38
CA LEU A 35 7.55 1.88 5.97
C LEU A 35 8.25 0.94 4.97
N ALA A 36 7.97 -0.35 5.02
CA ALA A 36 8.52 -1.33 4.07
C ALA A 36 8.04 -1.13 2.62
N ASN A 37 6.93 -0.41 2.42
CA ASN A 37 6.42 -0.05 1.10
C ASN A 37 6.99 1.27 0.59
N ARG A 38 7.87 1.94 1.35
CA ARG A 38 8.44 3.21 0.93
C ARG A 38 9.43 2.99 -0.20
N VAL A 39 9.27 3.77 -1.25
CA VAL A 39 10.13 3.75 -2.44
C VAL A 39 11.15 4.90 -2.32
N PRO A 40 12.42 4.69 -2.68
CA PRO A 40 13.39 5.79 -2.75
C PRO A 40 12.99 6.82 -3.79
N LYS A 41 13.29 8.10 -3.54
CA LYS A 41 12.94 9.22 -4.42
C LYS A 41 13.44 9.02 -5.85
N ASP A 42 14.68 8.55 -6.02
CA ASP A 42 15.27 8.29 -7.33
C ASP A 42 14.50 7.23 -8.13
N THR A 43 13.97 6.21 -7.44
CA THR A 43 13.11 5.19 -8.05
C THR A 43 11.76 5.79 -8.44
N GLU A 44 11.16 6.63 -7.60
CA GLU A 44 9.91 7.33 -7.94
C GLU A 44 10.08 8.22 -9.18
N GLU A 45 11.17 8.97 -9.25
CA GLU A 45 11.51 9.83 -10.40
C GLU A 45 11.69 8.99 -11.68
N ALA A 46 12.37 7.83 -11.59
CA ALA A 46 12.53 6.93 -12.72
C ALA A 46 11.19 6.34 -13.21
N VAL A 47 10.28 6.00 -12.29
CA VAL A 47 8.93 5.50 -12.62
C VAL A 47 8.13 6.59 -13.33
N VAL A 48 8.11 7.81 -12.79
CA VAL A 48 7.41 8.95 -13.40
C VAL A 48 7.97 9.22 -14.80
N LYS A 49 9.29 9.24 -14.95
CA LYS A 49 9.94 9.45 -16.25
C LYS A 49 9.52 8.40 -17.28
N ILE A 50 9.51 7.11 -16.92
CA ILE A 50 9.06 6.05 -17.83
C ILE A 50 7.57 6.18 -18.19
N ALA A 51 6.73 6.58 -17.24
CA ALA A 51 5.30 6.77 -17.49
C ALA A 51 5.03 7.95 -18.44
N VAL A 52 5.83 9.02 -18.34
CA VAL A 52 5.74 10.18 -19.22
C VAL A 52 6.31 9.89 -20.61
N GLU A 53 7.48 9.26 -20.69
CA GLU A 53 8.13 8.93 -21.97
C GLU A 53 7.37 7.84 -22.73
N PHE A 54 6.81 6.87 -22.02
CA PHE A 54 6.17 5.68 -22.61
C PHE A 54 4.81 5.39 -21.98
N PRO A 55 3.79 6.23 -22.23
CA PRO A 55 2.46 6.10 -21.61
C PRO A 55 1.75 4.78 -21.94
N ALA A 56 2.13 4.11 -23.04
CA ALA A 56 1.55 2.84 -23.48
C ALA A 56 2.16 1.59 -22.82
N TYR A 57 3.21 1.71 -21.99
CA TYR A 57 3.91 0.54 -21.45
C TYR A 57 3.07 -0.27 -20.46
N GLY A 58 2.12 0.35 -19.75
CA GLY A 58 1.42 -0.34 -18.67
C GLY A 58 2.38 -0.77 -17.55
N GLN A 59 1.81 -1.30 -16.45
CA GLN A 59 2.57 -1.51 -15.21
C GLN A 59 3.67 -2.58 -15.34
N GLU A 60 3.37 -3.72 -15.97
CA GLU A 60 4.33 -4.83 -16.10
C GLU A 60 5.52 -4.48 -17.00
N ARG A 61 5.27 -3.83 -18.15
CA ARG A 61 6.35 -3.46 -19.07
C ARG A 61 7.22 -2.37 -18.47
N ALA A 62 6.61 -1.36 -17.83
CA ALA A 62 7.34 -0.31 -17.12
C ALA A 62 8.27 -0.91 -16.04
N ALA A 63 7.76 -1.85 -15.23
CA ALA A 63 8.57 -2.55 -14.23
C ALA A 63 9.72 -3.35 -14.85
N ASN A 64 9.48 -4.04 -15.98
CA ASN A 64 10.51 -4.79 -16.69
C ASN A 64 11.59 -3.87 -17.30
N GLU A 65 11.23 -2.72 -17.85
CA GLU A 65 12.19 -1.74 -18.38
C GLU A 65 13.02 -1.10 -17.25
N LEU A 66 12.40 -0.79 -16.11
CA LEU A 66 13.11 -0.32 -14.92
C LEU A 66 14.06 -1.40 -14.38
N LYS A 67 13.64 -2.66 -14.38
CA LYS A 67 14.48 -3.79 -13.98
C LYS A 67 15.73 -3.91 -14.85
N LYS A 68 15.63 -3.70 -16.17
CA LYS A 68 16.79 -3.66 -17.08
C LYS A 68 17.77 -2.53 -16.73
N LYS A 69 17.28 -1.43 -16.16
CA LYS A 69 18.08 -0.29 -15.66
C LYS A 69 18.59 -0.50 -14.22
N GLY A 70 18.41 -1.69 -13.64
CA GLY A 70 18.83 -2.03 -12.27
C GLY A 70 17.84 -1.60 -11.17
N ILE A 71 16.69 -1.01 -11.54
CA ILE A 71 15.66 -0.55 -10.61
C ILE A 71 14.63 -1.66 -10.41
N LEU A 72 14.65 -2.29 -9.22
CA LEU A 72 13.78 -3.41 -8.89
C LEU A 72 12.47 -2.93 -8.24
N ILE A 73 11.47 -2.67 -9.07
CA ILE A 73 10.11 -2.34 -8.63
C ILE A 73 9.11 -3.40 -9.11
N SER A 74 8.11 -3.71 -8.30
CA SER A 74 6.99 -4.56 -8.69
C SER A 74 5.98 -3.77 -9.53
N ALA A 75 5.14 -4.46 -10.31
CA ALA A 75 4.05 -3.81 -11.05
C ALA A 75 3.07 -3.05 -10.14
N SER A 76 2.97 -3.45 -8.87
CA SER A 76 2.15 -2.80 -7.84
C SER A 76 2.78 -1.53 -7.24
N GLY A 77 3.98 -1.14 -7.67
CA GLY A 77 4.64 0.10 -7.23
C GLY A 77 5.47 0.00 -5.96
N ASN A 78 5.52 -1.17 -5.30
CA ASN A 78 6.42 -1.40 -4.15
C ASN A 78 7.75 -1.99 -4.63
N MET A 79 8.82 -1.80 -3.85
CA MET A 79 10.13 -2.42 -4.11
C MET A 79 9.99 -3.93 -4.28
N ALA A 80 10.54 -4.46 -5.38
CA ALA A 80 10.49 -5.90 -5.62
C ALA A 80 11.40 -6.62 -4.62
N LYS A 81 10.89 -7.65 -3.94
CA LYS A 81 11.73 -8.51 -3.10
C LYS A 81 12.73 -9.23 -3.99
N LYS A 82 14.01 -9.21 -3.62
CA LYS A 82 14.99 -10.13 -4.21
C LYS A 82 14.48 -11.55 -3.96
N ARG A 83 14.22 -12.31 -5.04
CA ARG A 83 13.95 -13.74 -4.91
C ARG A 83 15.26 -14.38 -4.41
N PRO A 84 15.22 -15.28 -3.41
CA PRO A 84 16.41 -16.01 -2.98
C PRO A 84 17.01 -16.80 -4.15
#